data_AF-A0A6P0Z4U4-F1
#
_entry.id   AF-A0A6P0Z4U4-F1
#
_cell.length_a   1.000
_cell.length_b   1.000
_cell.length_c   1.000
_cell.angle_alpha   90.00
_cell.angle_beta   90.00
_cell.angle_gamma   90.00
#
_symmetry.space_group_name_H-M   'P 1'
#
loop_
_entity.id
_entity.type
_entity.pdbx_description
1 polymer ?
#
loop_
_entity_poly.entity_id
_entity_poly.type
_entity_poly.pdbx_seq_one_letter_code
_entity_poly.pdbx_strand_id
1 'polypeptide(L)' 'VGDRLGKLALTDTGIYRREMQVLSTCLAAGYPVASVIGGGYTDDLEGLVYRHSLLHRAASEVYRQYRL' A
#
# COMPACT_ATOMS: atom_id res chain seq x y z
N VAL A 1 3.54 3.55 -18.61
CA VAL A 1 3.19 4.25 -17.34
C VAL A 1 1.68 4.33 -17.30
N GLY A 2 1.03 3.73 -16.29
CA GLY A 2 -0.43 3.52 -16.25
C GLY A 2 -1.20 4.53 -15.41
N ASP A 3 -0.53 5.53 -14.82
CA ASP A 3 -1.19 6.65 -14.14
C ASP A 3 -1.02 7.91 -14.99
N ARG A 4 -2.12 8.59 -15.32
CA ARG A 4 -2.11 9.77 -16.19
C ARG A 4 -1.37 10.97 -15.59
N LEU A 5 -1.29 11.07 -14.27
CA LEU A 5 -0.62 12.17 -13.55
C LEU A 5 0.72 11.74 -12.94
N GLY A 6 0.94 10.44 -12.74
CA GLY A 6 2.15 9.87 -12.18
C GLY A 6 3.35 9.88 -13.13
N LYS A 7 4.53 10.21 -12.59
CA LYS A 7 5.82 10.21 -13.34
C LYS A 7 6.74 9.05 -12.98
N LEU A 8 6.26 8.09 -12.17
CA LEU A 8 7.03 6.96 -11.68
C LEU A 8 6.55 5.65 -12.33
N ALA A 9 7.49 4.72 -12.54
CA ALA A 9 7.24 3.37 -13.04
C ALA A 9 7.24 2.35 -11.89
N LEU A 10 6.38 2.56 -10.90
CA LEU A 10 6.23 1.64 -9.78
C LEU A 10 5.51 0.36 -10.20
N THR A 11 5.90 -0.76 -9.62
CA THR A 11 5.21 -2.05 -9.77
C THR A 11 4.31 -2.32 -8.58
N ASP A 12 3.32 -3.18 -8.74
CA ASP A 12 2.44 -3.61 -7.65
C ASP A 12 3.22 -4.24 -6.48
N THR A 13 4.22 -5.07 -6.80
CA THR A 13 5.14 -5.63 -5.80
C THR A 13 5.92 -4.53 -5.08
N GLY A 14 6.37 -3.50 -5.79
CA GLY A 14 7.06 -2.35 -5.20
C GLY A 14 6.16 -1.55 -4.25
N ILE A 15 4.91 -1.32 -4.65
CA ILE A 15 3.90 -0.65 -3.81
C ILE A 15 3.64 -1.48 -2.55
N TYR A 16 3.37 -2.78 -2.69
CA TYR A 16 3.14 -3.68 -1.56
C TYR A 16 4.33 -3.71 -0.58
N ARG A 17 5.57 -3.78 -1.09
CA ARG A 17 6.78 -3.71 -0.25
C ARG A 17 6.89 -2.38 0.51
N ARG A 18 6.47 -1.27 -0.10
CA ARG A 18 6.40 0.04 0.58
C ARG A 18 5.42 -0.01 1.74
N GLU A 19 4.21 -0.56 1.54
CA GLU A 19 3.21 -0.70 2.61
C GLU A 19 3.76 -1.51 3.78
N MET A 20 4.36 -2.68 3.49
CA MET A 20 4.99 -3.52 4.50
C MET A 20 6.07 -2.75 5.28
N GLN A 21 6.98 -2.08 4.59
CA GLN A 21 8.08 -1.34 5.20
C GLN A 21 7.60 -0.24 6.15
N VAL A 22 6.64 0.58 5.72
CA VAL A 22 6.13 1.69 6.55
C VAL A 22 5.38 1.15 7.77
N LEU A 23 4.43 0.24 7.54
CA LEU A 23 3.60 -0.31 8.62
C LEU A 23 4.45 -1.03 9.66
N SER A 24 5.34 -1.95 9.25
CA SER A 24 6.19 -2.69 10.20
C SER A 24 7.11 -1.75 10.98
N THR A 25 7.65 -0.71 10.35
CA THR A 25 8.54 0.25 11.00
C THR A 25 7.80 1.04 12.08
N CYS A 26 6.62 1.59 11.76
CA CYS A 26 5.83 2.35 12.72
C CYS A 26 5.35 1.48 13.88
N LEU A 27 4.87 0.26 13.60
CA LEU A 27 4.46 -0.68 14.64
C LEU A 27 5.63 -1.11 15.54
N ALA A 28 6.79 -1.42 14.97
CA ALA A 28 7.99 -1.77 15.73
C ALA A 28 8.40 -0.66 16.70
N ALA A 29 8.16 0.60 16.33
CA ALA A 29 8.42 1.76 17.18
C ALA A 29 7.26 2.11 18.13
N GLY A 30 6.18 1.33 18.14
CA GLY A 30 5.02 1.53 19.02
C GLY A 30 4.10 2.68 18.63
N TYR A 31 4.15 3.15 17.37
CA TYR A 31 3.28 4.23 16.91
C TYR A 31 1.93 3.71 16.40
N PRO A 32 0.80 4.33 16.80
CA PRO A 32 -0.47 4.08 16.15
C PRO A 32 -0.45 4.62 14.72
N VAL A 33 -0.98 3.85 13.77
CA VAL A 33 -0.98 4.21 12.34
C VAL A 33 -2.40 4.18 11.79
N ALA A 34 -2.76 5.23 11.06
CA ALA A 34 -3.94 5.28 10.22
C ALA A 34 -3.50 5.46 8.76
N SER A 35 -4.17 4.78 7.83
CA SER A 35 -3.89 4.88 6.39
C SER A 35 -5.14 5.31 5.64
N VAL A 36 -4.95 6.12 4.60
CA VAL A 36 -6.02 6.63 3.74
C VAL A 36 -5.70 6.33 2.28
N ILE A 37 -6.71 5.98 1.50
CA ILE A 37 -6.56 5.77 0.06
C ILE A 37 -6.46 7.14 -0.60
N GLY A 38 -5.38 7.34 -1.35
CA GLY A 38 -5.14 8.55 -2.14
C GLY A 38 -5.65 8.44 -3.58
N GLY A 39 -5.01 9.20 -4.48
CA GLY A 39 -5.35 9.20 -5.90
C GLY A 39 -5.00 7.91 -6.64
N GLY A 40 -5.21 7.96 -7.95
CA GLY A 40 -4.94 6.89 -8.89
C GLY A 40 -5.68 7.20 -10.18
N TYR A 41 -4.98 7.85 -11.11
CA TYR A 41 -5.60 8.49 -12.28
C TYR A 41 -5.42 7.61 -13.51
N THR A 42 -5.89 6.38 -13.41
CA THR A 42 -5.88 5.38 -14.49
C THR A 42 -7.30 5.19 -15.01
N ASP A 43 -7.43 4.80 -16.28
CA ASP A 43 -8.71 4.39 -16.84
C ASP A 43 -8.99 2.88 -16.60
N ASP A 44 -7.96 2.12 -16.19
CA ASP A 44 -8.07 0.74 -15.71
C ASP A 44 -8.53 0.69 -14.25
N LEU A 45 -9.84 0.52 -14.06
CA LEU A 45 -10.46 0.44 -12.74
C LEU A 45 -10.09 -0.84 -11.99
N GLU A 46 -9.95 -1.98 -12.67
CA GLU A 46 -9.60 -3.25 -12.01
C GLU A 46 -8.19 -3.18 -11.42
N GLY A 47 -7.23 -2.69 -12.20
CA GLY A 47 -5.87 -2.47 -11.72
C GLY A 47 -5.77 -1.39 -10.64
N LEU A 48 -6.67 -0.38 -10.65
CA LEU A 48 -6.76 0.61 -9.58
C LEU A 48 -7.23 -0.02 -8.27
N VAL A 49 -8.35 -0.76 -8.31
CA VAL A 49 -8.92 -1.45 -7.14
C VAL A 49 -7.90 -2.44 -6.56
N TYR A 50 -7.23 -3.20 -7.43
CA TYR A 50 -6.18 -4.12 -7.00
C TYR A 50 -5.06 -3.38 -6.26
N ARG A 51 -4.54 -2.28 -6.83
CA ARG A 51 -3.47 -1.48 -6.19
C ARG A 51 -3.90 -0.88 -4.86
N HIS A 52 -5.12 -0.35 -4.75
CA HIS A 52 -5.65 0.16 -3.48
C HIS A 52 -5.82 -0.96 -2.45
N SER A 53 -6.15 -2.18 -2.87
CA SER A 53 -6.24 -3.34 -1.97
C SER A 53 -4.91 -3.71 -1.32
N LEU A 54 -3.76 -3.37 -1.94
CA LEU A 54 -2.43 -3.75 -1.44
C LEU A 54 -2.16 -3.20 -0.03
N LEU A 55 -2.65 -1.99 0.28
CA LEU A 55 -2.57 -1.41 1.61
C LEU A 55 -3.24 -2.32 2.66
N HIS A 56 -4.48 -2.75 2.40
CA HIS A 56 -5.22 -3.62 3.30
C HIS A 56 -4.58 -5.00 3.43
N ARG A 57 -4.05 -5.54 2.34
CA ARG A 57 -3.36 -6.83 2.32
C ARG A 57 -2.07 -6.79 3.16
N ALA A 58 -1.26 -5.75 2.98
CA ALA A 58 -0.05 -5.54 3.77
C ALA A 58 -0.38 -5.32 5.25
N ALA A 59 -1.38 -4.50 5.57
CA ALA A 59 -1.81 -4.29 6.95
C ALA A 59 -2.28 -5.59 7.63
N SER A 60 -3.06 -6.41 6.92
CA SER A 60 -3.48 -7.73 7.41
C SER A 60 -2.30 -8.66 7.66
N GLU A 61 -1.26 -8.59 6.84
CA GLU A 61 -0.06 -9.41 7.02
C GLU A 61 0.81 -8.94 8.18
N VAL A 62 1.06 -7.63 8.29
CA VAL A 62 1.77 -7.05 9.43
C VAL A 62 1.03 -7.33 10.73
N TYR A 63 -0.30 -7.21 10.75
CA TYR A 63 -1.13 -7.56 11.91
C TYR A 63 -0.89 -9.01 12.38
N ARG A 64 -0.90 -9.97 11.45
CA ARG A 64 -0.58 -11.38 11.75
C ARG A 64 0.85 -11.57 12.25
N GLN A 65 1.83 -10.88 11.66
CA GLN A 65 3.25 -11.00 12.03
C GLN A 65 3.52 -10.48 13.45
N TYR A 66 2.88 -9.38 13.85
CA TYR A 66 3.03 -8.78 15.17
C TYR A 66 2.09 -9.38 16.23
N ARG A 67 1.21 -10.31 15.84
CA ARG A 67 0.20 -10.95 16.71
C ARG A 67 -0.63 -9.93 17.50
N LEU A 68 -1.03 -8.86 16.80
CA LEU A 68 -2.00 -7.89 17.30
C LEU A 68 -3.42 -8.46 17.30
#